data_AF-A0A2G6C4I4-F1
#
_entry.id   AF-A0A2G6C4I4-F1
#
_cell.length_a   1.000
_cell.length_b   1.000
_cell.length_c   1.000
_cell.angle_alpha   90.00
_cell.angle_beta   90.00
_cell.angle_gamma   90.00
#
_symmetry.space_group_name_H-M   'P 1'
#
loop_
_entity.id
_entity.type
_entity.pdbx_description
1 polymer ?
#
loop_
_entity_poly.entity_id
_entity_poly.type
_entity_poly.pdbx_seq_one_letter_code
_entity_poly.pdbx_strand_id
1 'polypeptide(L)'
;MYKKQKVSHNNNKKIILGALAVAIVATLVWAIFFRNSTSQTTPTPDKLQTVNLEPATPDDQEYSNSFKDGSAQDENNPPQDPNPNPDNGGTPNPPAKAPATPVVVDAGQYGGNIEARAYVPGVFEEGGACRFVFTSGATVVEKQTAAAADATNTRCENLRFSAAELPQGSWSMTVTYSSETHEGASQPVSLEVSQ
;
A
#
# COMPACT_ATOMS: atom_id res chain seq x y z
N MET A 1 76.57 -51.04 -17.96
CA MET A 1 76.79 -49.67 -17.43
C MET A 1 75.55 -48.83 -17.73
N TYR A 2 74.76 -48.45 -16.72
CA TYR A 2 73.64 -47.51 -16.89
C TYR A 2 73.68 -46.47 -15.77
N LYS A 3 73.85 -45.20 -16.14
CA LYS A 3 74.05 -44.07 -15.23
C LYS A 3 72.69 -43.46 -14.89
N LYS A 4 72.24 -43.57 -13.63
CA LYS A 4 71.03 -42.89 -13.14
C LYS A 4 71.26 -41.37 -13.15
N GLN A 5 70.48 -40.63 -13.95
CA GLN A 5 70.41 -39.18 -13.84
C GLN A 5 69.47 -38.77 -12.70
N LYS A 6 70.00 -37.98 -11.78
CA LYS A 6 69.32 -37.41 -10.61
C LYS A 6 68.73 -36.07 -11.03
N VAL A 7 67.41 -35.97 -11.18
CA VAL A 7 66.73 -34.69 -11.46
C VAL A 7 66.43 -34.00 -10.13
N SER A 8 67.00 -32.80 -9.94
CA SER A 8 66.82 -31.94 -8.77
C SER A 8 65.40 -31.38 -8.72
N HIS A 9 64.64 -31.72 -7.67
CA HIS A 9 63.20 -31.50 -7.57
C HIS A 9 62.84 -30.42 -6.54
N ASN A 10 63.43 -29.22 -6.66
CA ASN A 10 63.06 -28.07 -5.79
C ASN A 10 62.54 -26.85 -6.56
N ASN A 11 62.95 -26.65 -7.82
CA ASN A 11 62.51 -25.49 -8.59
C ASN A 11 61.23 -25.78 -9.38
N ASN A 12 61.00 -27.05 -9.76
CA ASN A 12 59.80 -27.47 -10.47
C ASN A 12 58.55 -27.38 -9.58
N LYS A 13 58.66 -27.61 -8.27
CA LYS A 13 57.53 -27.44 -7.33
C LYS A 13 57.08 -25.98 -7.22
N LYS A 14 58.01 -25.01 -7.22
CA LYS A 14 57.68 -23.57 -7.21
C LYS A 14 57.11 -23.10 -8.55
N ILE A 15 57.60 -23.65 -9.67
CA ILE A 15 57.06 -23.39 -11.00
C ILE A 15 55.64 -23.99 -11.13
N ILE A 16 55.42 -25.22 -10.62
CA ILE A 16 54.10 -25.86 -10.61
C ILE A 16 53.13 -25.09 -9.70
N LEU A 17 53.54 -24.66 -8.50
CA LEU A 17 52.72 -23.85 -7.60
C LEU A 17 52.39 -22.46 -8.19
N GLY A 18 53.35 -21.82 -8.85
CA GLY A 18 53.14 -20.55 -9.55
C GLY A 18 52.17 -20.69 -10.73
N ALA A 19 52.33 -21.75 -11.53
CA ALA A 19 51.42 -22.05 -12.63
C ALA A 19 50.00 -22.40 -12.15
N LEU A 20 49.87 -23.12 -11.04
CA LEU A 20 48.57 -23.44 -10.44
C LEU A 20 47.87 -22.18 -9.92
N ALA A 21 48.61 -21.28 -9.26
CA ALA A 21 48.06 -20.01 -8.77
C ALA A 21 47.57 -19.12 -9.92
N VAL A 22 48.37 -19.01 -11.00
CA VAL A 22 47.97 -18.24 -12.20
C VAL A 22 46.76 -18.88 -12.89
N ALA A 23 46.68 -20.22 -12.96
CA ALA A 23 45.53 -20.91 -13.51
C ALA A 23 44.26 -20.68 -12.68
N ILE A 24 44.35 -20.66 -11.35
CA ILE A 24 43.21 -20.37 -10.45
C ILE A 24 42.75 -18.91 -10.60
N VAL A 25 43.68 -17.95 -10.70
CA VAL A 25 43.29 -16.55 -10.91
C VAL A 25 42.66 -16.38 -12.30
N ALA A 26 43.18 -17.04 -13.34
CA ALA A 26 42.59 -16.99 -14.68
C ALA A 26 41.19 -17.61 -14.73
N THR A 27 40.93 -18.71 -14.02
CA THR A 27 39.59 -19.31 -13.95
C THR A 27 38.61 -18.48 -13.13
N LEU A 28 39.07 -17.81 -12.06
CA LEU A 28 38.24 -16.86 -11.29
C LEU A 28 37.88 -15.62 -12.11
N VAL A 29 38.84 -15.03 -12.83
CA VAL A 29 38.59 -13.88 -13.72
C VAL A 29 37.67 -14.29 -14.87
N TRP A 30 37.89 -15.46 -15.48
CA TRP A 30 37.02 -16.00 -16.52
C TRP A 30 35.61 -16.26 -15.98
N ALA A 31 35.45 -16.83 -14.78
CA ALA A 31 34.14 -17.05 -14.17
C ALA A 31 33.40 -15.73 -13.82
N ILE A 32 34.11 -14.68 -13.42
CA ILE A 32 33.53 -13.35 -13.20
C ILE A 32 33.08 -12.73 -14.53
N PHE A 33 33.89 -12.85 -15.59
CA PHE A 33 33.54 -12.34 -16.92
C PHE A 33 32.42 -13.16 -17.58
N PHE A 34 32.41 -14.49 -17.41
CA PHE A 34 31.39 -15.38 -17.97
C PHE A 34 30.07 -15.40 -17.20
N ARG A 35 30.09 -15.16 -15.87
CA ARG A 35 28.83 -14.92 -15.12
C ARG A 35 28.16 -13.63 -15.59
N ASN A 36 28.94 -12.61 -15.92
CA ASN A 36 28.43 -11.34 -16.45
C ASN A 36 28.01 -11.43 -17.94
N SER A 37 28.39 -12.51 -18.64
CA SER A 37 27.96 -12.77 -20.02
C SER A 37 26.80 -13.77 -20.10
N THR A 38 26.06 -13.99 -19.01
CA THR A 38 24.73 -14.61 -19.11
C THR A 38 23.89 -13.64 -19.92
N SER A 39 23.69 -14.01 -21.18
CA SER A 39 22.86 -13.28 -22.12
C SER A 39 21.59 -12.87 -21.42
N GLN A 40 21.38 -11.55 -21.34
CA GLN A 40 20.05 -11.01 -21.24
C GLN A 40 19.23 -11.78 -22.28
N THR A 41 18.26 -12.57 -21.85
CA THR A 41 17.06 -12.75 -22.64
C THR A 41 16.60 -11.33 -22.92
N THR A 42 16.97 -10.81 -24.09
CA THR A 42 16.30 -9.68 -24.69
C THR A 42 14.83 -10.12 -24.67
N PRO A 43 13.95 -9.48 -23.87
CA PRO A 43 12.55 -9.62 -24.17
C PRO A 43 12.46 -9.22 -25.64
N THR A 44 11.94 -10.11 -26.48
CA THR A 44 11.34 -9.70 -27.74
C THR A 44 10.64 -8.38 -27.46
N PRO A 45 10.83 -7.32 -28.28
CA PRO A 45 9.97 -6.15 -28.17
C PRO A 45 8.57 -6.68 -28.41
N ASP A 46 7.89 -7.03 -27.32
CA ASP A 46 6.47 -7.27 -27.29
C ASP A 46 5.94 -5.93 -27.76
N LYS A 47 5.43 -6.00 -28.98
CA LYS A 47 4.72 -4.95 -29.71
C LYS A 47 4.40 -3.82 -28.73
N LEU A 48 5.13 -2.71 -28.84
CA LEU A 48 4.79 -1.47 -28.12
C LEU A 48 3.26 -1.39 -28.19
N GLN A 49 2.59 -1.50 -27.05
CA GLN A 49 1.22 -1.04 -26.95
C GLN A 49 1.35 0.46 -27.16
N THR A 50 1.33 0.85 -28.43
CA THR A 50 1.11 2.22 -28.84
C THR A 50 -0.17 2.62 -28.14
N VAL A 51 -0.04 3.48 -27.13
CA VAL A 51 -1.18 4.15 -26.50
C VAL A 51 -2.02 4.67 -27.65
N ASN A 52 -3.26 4.18 -27.76
CA ASN A 52 -4.12 4.61 -28.84
C ASN A 52 -4.44 6.09 -28.61
N LEU A 53 -3.77 6.95 -29.36
CA LEU A 53 -3.97 8.39 -29.37
C LEU A 53 -5.05 8.79 -30.38
N GLU A 54 -5.68 7.82 -31.05
CA GLU A 54 -6.85 8.08 -31.87
C GLU A 54 -7.98 8.61 -30.98
N PRO A 55 -8.76 9.57 -31.47
CA PRO A 55 -9.98 10.00 -30.80
C PRO A 55 -10.87 8.80 -30.47
N ALA A 56 -11.57 8.87 -29.33
CA ALA A 56 -12.54 7.86 -28.92
C ALA A 56 -13.48 7.49 -30.08
N THR A 57 -13.69 6.19 -30.30
CA THR A 57 -14.57 5.72 -31.38
C THR A 57 -16.01 6.19 -31.15
N PRO A 58 -16.87 6.24 -32.18
CA PRO A 58 -18.28 6.57 -32.00
C PRO A 58 -18.97 5.70 -30.94
N ASP A 59 -18.63 4.42 -30.87
CA ASP A 59 -19.16 3.48 -29.87
C ASP A 59 -18.68 3.84 -28.45
N ASP A 60 -17.40 4.24 -28.30
CA ASP A 60 -16.87 4.72 -27.02
C ASP A 60 -17.55 6.02 -26.56
N GLN A 61 -17.88 6.90 -27.52
CA GLN A 61 -18.59 8.16 -27.25
C GLN A 61 -20.04 7.91 -26.85
N GLU A 62 -20.73 7.00 -27.54
CA GLU A 62 -22.11 6.61 -27.21
C GLU A 62 -22.19 5.98 -25.82
N TYR A 63 -21.26 5.06 -25.51
CA TYR A 63 -21.17 4.47 -24.19
C TYR A 63 -20.91 5.54 -23.11
N SER A 64 -19.98 6.47 -23.33
CA SER A 64 -19.70 7.56 -22.37
C SER A 64 -20.88 8.53 -22.20
N ASN A 65 -21.62 8.80 -23.28
CA ASN A 65 -22.78 9.70 -23.24
C ASN A 65 -23.97 9.06 -22.51
N SER A 66 -24.15 7.73 -22.62
CA SER A 66 -25.22 7.02 -21.90
C SER A 66 -25.12 7.18 -20.36
N PHE A 67 -23.92 7.33 -19.81
CA PHE A 67 -23.70 7.57 -18.38
C PHE A 67 -23.90 9.03 -17.96
N LYS A 68 -23.72 10.00 -18.88
CA LYS A 68 -23.93 11.42 -18.61
C LYS A 68 -25.42 11.76 -18.47
N ASP A 69 -26.26 11.15 -19.28
CA ASP A 69 -27.71 11.42 -19.25
C ASP A 69 -28.40 10.87 -17.98
N GLY A 70 -27.83 9.83 -17.36
CA GLY A 70 -28.30 9.29 -16.08
C GLY A 70 -28.02 10.20 -14.86
N SER A 71 -27.09 11.15 -14.99
CA SER A 71 -26.67 12.04 -13.90
C SER A 71 -27.46 13.36 -13.85
N ALA A 72 -28.27 13.65 -14.88
CA ALA A 72 -29.05 14.89 -15.01
C ALA A 72 -30.53 14.75 -14.61
N GLN A 73 -30.96 13.60 -14.08
CA GLN A 73 -32.37 13.30 -13.78
C GLN A 73 -32.75 13.47 -12.30
N ASP A 74 -31.81 13.81 -11.41
CA ASP A 74 -32.08 13.92 -9.96
C ASP A 74 -32.39 15.37 -9.48
N GLU A 75 -32.72 16.28 -10.41
CA GLU A 75 -32.92 17.70 -10.13
C GLU A 75 -34.37 18.18 -10.38
N ASN A 76 -35.37 17.34 -10.10
CA ASN A 76 -36.79 17.72 -10.27
C ASN A 76 -37.72 17.25 -9.14
N ASN A 77 -37.32 17.46 -7.88
CA ASN A 77 -38.30 17.42 -6.79
C ASN A 77 -38.38 18.77 -6.07
N PRO A 78 -39.51 19.51 -6.16
CA PRO A 78 -39.70 20.75 -5.43
C PRO A 78 -39.70 20.51 -3.91
N PRO A 79 -39.16 21.41 -3.07
CA PRO A 79 -39.30 21.29 -1.62
C PRO A 79 -40.77 21.49 -1.24
N GLN A 80 -41.40 20.47 -0.66
CA GLN A 80 -42.73 20.59 -0.09
C GLN A 80 -42.58 21.06 1.36
N ASP A 81 -42.88 22.33 1.60
CA ASP A 81 -42.98 22.96 2.92
C ASP A 81 -44.34 22.65 3.57
N PRO A 82 -44.36 22.14 4.82
CA PRO A 82 -45.46 22.42 5.72
C PRO A 82 -44.97 23.15 6.99
N ASN A 83 -45.07 24.48 6.95
CA ASN A 83 -45.60 25.42 7.94
C ASN A 83 -45.37 25.07 9.44
N PRO A 84 -44.71 25.94 10.23
CA PRO A 84 -44.32 25.63 11.61
C PRO A 84 -45.50 25.80 12.58
N ASN A 85 -45.80 24.75 13.34
CA ASN A 85 -46.56 24.88 14.60
C ASN A 85 -45.56 25.06 15.76
N PRO A 86 -45.80 25.96 16.73
CA PRO A 86 -44.84 26.23 17.78
C PRO A 86 -45.09 25.29 18.96
N ASP A 87 -44.14 24.41 19.31
CA ASP A 87 -44.12 23.90 20.69
C ASP A 87 -42.79 23.29 21.15
N ASN A 88 -42.42 23.69 22.37
CA ASN A 88 -41.52 23.08 23.35
C ASN A 88 -40.03 22.84 23.00
N GLY A 89 -39.19 23.85 23.27
CA GLY A 89 -38.34 23.88 24.47
C GLY A 89 -37.35 22.73 24.77
N GLY A 90 -37.07 21.81 23.86
CA GLY A 90 -35.98 20.84 23.95
C GLY A 90 -35.03 21.00 22.77
N THR A 91 -33.72 21.08 23.02
CA THR A 91 -32.73 20.97 21.93
C THR A 91 -33.01 19.70 21.14
N PRO A 92 -33.23 19.76 19.81
CA PRO A 92 -33.38 18.56 19.01
C PRO A 92 -32.13 17.70 19.20
N ASN A 93 -32.30 16.48 19.71
CA ASN A 93 -31.22 15.50 19.65
C ASN A 93 -30.97 15.26 18.15
N PRO A 94 -29.73 15.38 17.64
CA PRO A 94 -29.47 15.08 16.25
C PRO A 94 -29.97 13.67 15.90
N PRO A 95 -30.46 13.46 14.66
CA PRO A 95 -30.86 12.14 14.20
C PRO A 95 -29.75 11.11 14.48
N ALA A 96 -30.13 9.90 14.89
CA ALA A 96 -29.17 8.82 15.06
C ALA A 96 -28.54 8.48 13.70
N LYS A 97 -27.21 8.32 13.68
CA LYS A 97 -26.45 7.97 12.47
C LYS A 97 -26.64 6.50 12.13
N ALA A 98 -26.58 6.20 10.83
CA ALA A 98 -26.59 4.83 10.33
C ALA A 98 -25.29 4.10 10.69
N PRO A 99 -25.34 2.78 10.96
CA PRO A 99 -24.15 2.03 11.32
C PRO A 99 -23.21 1.83 10.13
N ALA A 100 -21.91 1.91 10.39
CA ALA A 100 -20.83 1.60 9.45
C ALA A 100 -19.83 0.62 10.09
N THR A 101 -19.12 -0.15 9.27
CA THR A 101 -18.05 -1.04 9.78
C THR A 101 -16.78 -0.81 8.97
N PRO A 102 -15.88 0.06 9.43
CA PRO A 102 -14.59 0.27 8.78
C PRO A 102 -13.79 -1.05 8.70
N VAL A 103 -13.16 -1.27 7.56
CA VAL A 103 -12.26 -2.39 7.28
C VAL A 103 -10.83 -1.86 7.27
N VAL A 104 -9.98 -2.42 8.13
CA VAL A 104 -8.54 -2.15 8.11
C VAL A 104 -7.90 -3.04 7.06
N VAL A 105 -7.25 -2.43 6.07
CA VAL A 105 -6.57 -3.12 4.98
C VAL A 105 -5.13 -3.46 5.37
N ASP A 106 -4.50 -2.56 6.12
CA ASP A 106 -3.10 -2.68 6.53
C ASP A 106 -2.85 -1.85 7.79
N ALA A 107 -2.00 -2.37 8.67
CA ALA A 107 -1.55 -1.69 9.88
C ALA A 107 -0.20 -2.29 10.30
N GLY A 108 0.85 -1.48 10.37
CA GLY A 108 2.16 -1.98 10.71
C GLY A 108 3.24 -0.92 10.77
N GLN A 109 4.41 -1.33 11.24
CA GLN A 109 5.61 -0.51 11.20
C GLN A 109 6.37 -0.75 9.90
N TYR A 110 6.68 0.34 9.21
CA TYR A 110 7.46 0.39 7.98
C TYR A 110 8.64 1.34 8.16
N GLY A 111 9.80 0.76 8.50
CA GLY A 111 10.98 1.52 8.91
C GLY A 111 10.71 2.31 10.19
N GLY A 112 11.00 3.61 10.21
CA GLY A 112 10.75 4.48 11.35
C GLY A 112 9.32 4.99 11.50
N ASN A 113 8.34 4.45 10.75
CA ASN A 113 6.97 4.96 10.73
C ASN A 113 5.96 3.87 11.00
N ILE A 114 4.86 4.24 11.65
CA ILE A 114 3.62 3.47 11.69
C ILE A 114 2.77 3.92 10.50
N GLU A 115 2.26 2.96 9.74
CA GLU A 115 1.32 3.19 8.66
C GLU A 115 0.06 2.36 8.88
N ALA A 116 -1.10 2.95 8.58
CA ALA A 116 -2.37 2.25 8.60
C ALA A 116 -3.29 2.74 7.49
N ARG A 117 -4.06 1.81 6.92
CA ARG A 117 -5.02 2.06 5.84
C ARG A 117 -6.35 1.40 6.16
N ALA A 118 -7.43 2.15 5.97
CA ALA A 118 -8.79 1.66 6.21
C ALA A 118 -9.78 2.32 5.25
N TYR A 119 -10.91 1.66 5.04
CA TYR A 119 -12.03 2.20 4.28
C TYR A 119 -13.36 1.68 4.87
N VAL A 120 -14.46 2.30 4.46
CA VAL A 120 -15.82 1.96 4.90
C VAL A 120 -16.58 1.40 3.70
N PRO A 121 -16.84 0.07 3.67
CA PRO A 121 -17.53 -0.55 2.55
C PRO A 121 -18.99 -0.11 2.47
N GLY A 122 -19.48 0.16 1.25
CA GLY A 122 -20.89 0.42 0.98
C GLY A 122 -21.43 1.77 1.49
N VAL A 123 -20.57 2.60 2.05
CA VAL A 123 -20.85 4.00 2.37
C VAL A 123 -20.14 4.84 1.31
N PHE A 124 -20.84 5.74 0.63
CA PHE A 124 -20.23 6.65 -0.35
C PHE A 124 -20.61 8.08 0.04
N GLU A 125 -19.70 8.76 0.72
CA GLU A 125 -19.90 10.15 1.14
C GLU A 125 -18.59 10.94 1.15
N GLU A 126 -18.68 12.22 0.81
CA GLU A 126 -17.56 13.15 0.91
C GLU A 126 -17.47 13.70 2.33
N GLY A 127 -16.26 13.65 2.89
CA GLY A 127 -16.00 14.10 4.25
C GLY A 127 -16.23 13.04 5.33
N GLY A 128 -16.25 13.51 6.57
CA GLY A 128 -16.13 12.68 7.77
C GLY A 128 -14.69 12.52 8.24
N ALA A 129 -14.52 11.73 9.31
CA ALA A 129 -13.22 11.52 9.94
C ALA A 129 -13.01 10.05 10.30
N CYS A 130 -11.77 9.60 10.15
CA CYS A 130 -11.31 8.30 10.63
C CYS A 130 -10.39 8.51 11.83
N ARG A 131 -10.79 8.00 13.00
CA ARG A 131 -9.99 8.02 14.23
C ARG A 131 -9.37 6.65 14.47
N PHE A 132 -8.05 6.59 14.48
CA PHE A 132 -7.25 5.41 14.75
C PHE A 132 -6.83 5.43 16.21
N VAL A 133 -7.20 4.38 16.96
CA VAL A 133 -6.89 4.26 18.39
C VAL A 133 -5.97 3.07 18.57
N PHE A 134 -4.74 3.35 19.03
CA PHE A 134 -3.71 2.37 19.33
C PHE A 134 -3.67 2.14 20.84
N THR A 135 -3.76 0.88 21.27
CA THR A 135 -3.73 0.50 22.69
C THR A 135 -2.67 -0.56 22.98
N SER A 136 -1.92 -0.36 24.06
CA SER A 136 -1.00 -1.36 24.63
C SER A 136 -1.04 -1.25 26.16
N GLY A 137 -1.68 -2.23 26.81
CA GLY A 137 -1.95 -2.18 28.25
C GLY A 137 -2.77 -0.94 28.63
N ALA A 138 -2.17 -0.02 29.39
CA ALA A 138 -2.78 1.24 29.81
C ALA A 138 -2.46 2.42 28.87
N THR A 139 -1.55 2.23 27.91
CA THR A 139 -1.15 3.30 26.99
C THR A 139 -2.12 3.37 25.82
N VAL A 140 -2.61 4.57 25.52
CA VAL A 140 -3.50 4.86 24.41
C VAL A 140 -2.90 6.00 23.59
N VAL A 141 -2.83 5.82 22.27
CA VAL A 141 -2.42 6.85 21.31
C VAL A 141 -3.49 6.97 20.24
N GLU A 142 -3.95 8.19 19.99
CA GLU A 142 -4.99 8.47 19.00
C GLU A 142 -4.44 9.31 17.86
N LYS A 143 -4.86 8.95 16.63
CA LYS A 143 -4.59 9.70 15.41
C LYS A 143 -5.88 9.86 14.63
N GLN A 144 -5.99 10.94 13.87
CA GLN A 144 -7.16 11.20 13.05
C GLN A 144 -6.74 11.60 11.64
N THR A 145 -7.45 11.09 10.66
CA THR A 145 -7.34 11.51 9.26
C THR A 145 -8.72 11.85 8.70
N ALA A 146 -8.75 12.61 7.60
CA ALA A 146 -10.00 12.86 6.91
C ALA A 146 -10.50 11.60 6.19
N ALA A 147 -11.77 11.59 5.85
CA ALA A 147 -12.36 10.58 4.98
C ALA A 147 -12.87 11.22 3.69
N ALA A 148 -12.79 10.47 2.59
CA ALA A 148 -13.17 10.93 1.26
C ALA A 148 -13.89 9.82 0.49
N ALA A 149 -14.79 10.20 -0.41
CA ALA A 149 -15.48 9.22 -1.24
C ALA A 149 -14.48 8.51 -2.19
N ASP A 150 -14.74 7.22 -2.44
CA ASP A 150 -13.93 6.38 -3.32
C ASP A 150 -14.79 5.29 -3.99
N ALA A 151 -15.22 5.57 -5.23
CA ALA A 151 -16.06 4.73 -6.07
C ALA A 151 -17.41 4.34 -5.44
N THR A 152 -17.45 3.28 -4.64
CA THR A 152 -18.64 2.79 -3.93
C THR A 152 -18.44 2.74 -2.41
N ASN A 153 -17.33 3.28 -1.92
CA ASN A 153 -16.88 3.23 -0.54
C ASN A 153 -16.43 4.62 -0.10
N THR A 154 -16.14 4.77 1.20
CA THR A 154 -15.49 5.94 1.75
C THR A 154 -14.12 5.51 2.26
N ARG A 155 -13.03 6.11 1.76
CA ARG A 155 -11.67 5.78 2.24
C ARG A 155 -11.26 6.71 3.37
N CYS A 156 -10.53 6.16 4.34
CA CYS A 156 -9.75 6.98 5.24
C CYS A 156 -8.48 7.43 4.52
N GLU A 157 -8.08 8.69 4.66
CA GLU A 157 -6.75 9.11 4.23
C GLU A 157 -5.68 8.31 4.97
N ASN A 158 -4.58 8.02 4.27
CA ASN A 158 -3.49 7.18 4.78
C ASN A 158 -2.92 7.77 6.07
N LEU A 159 -2.92 6.99 7.14
CA LEU A 159 -2.27 7.38 8.38
C LEU A 159 -0.78 7.06 8.30
N ARG A 160 0.07 8.04 8.60
CA ARG A 160 1.52 7.87 8.78
C ARG A 160 2.04 8.75 9.91
N PHE A 161 2.75 8.18 10.86
CA PHE A 161 3.42 8.92 11.94
C PHE A 161 4.66 8.19 12.46
N SER A 162 5.44 8.84 13.33
CA SER A 162 6.71 8.27 13.80
C SER A 162 6.49 7.07 14.73
N ALA A 163 7.23 5.99 14.52
CA ALA A 163 7.22 4.82 15.41
C ALA A 163 7.75 5.14 16.81
N ALA A 164 8.50 6.23 16.98
CA ALA A 164 8.95 6.69 18.30
C ALA A 164 7.80 7.17 19.20
N GLU A 165 6.61 7.45 18.65
CA GLU A 165 5.42 7.84 19.42
C GLU A 165 4.73 6.63 20.06
N LEU A 166 5.03 5.41 19.62
CA LEU A 166 4.57 4.18 20.23
C LEU A 166 5.75 3.49 20.95
N PRO A 167 5.66 3.27 22.28
CA PRO A 167 6.56 2.35 22.95
C PRO A 167 6.67 0.98 22.25
N GLN A 168 7.87 0.38 22.32
CA GLN A 168 8.12 -0.95 21.76
C GLN A 168 7.14 -1.99 22.35
N GLY A 169 6.63 -2.88 21.51
CA GLY A 169 5.80 -4.01 21.91
C GLY A 169 4.60 -4.24 21.02
N SER A 170 3.69 -5.10 21.50
CA SER A 170 2.44 -5.43 20.83
C SER A 170 1.39 -4.35 21.07
N TRP A 171 0.72 -3.95 20.00
CA TRP A 171 -0.36 -2.96 20.01
C TRP A 171 -1.61 -3.53 19.34
N SER A 172 -2.77 -3.11 19.84
CA SER A 172 -4.07 -3.29 19.21
C SER A 172 -4.52 -1.97 18.61
N MET A 173 -4.95 -1.95 17.35
CA MET A 173 -5.47 -0.77 16.67
C MET A 173 -6.93 -0.98 16.28
N THR A 174 -7.77 0.01 16.56
CA THR A 174 -9.13 0.11 16.01
C THR A 174 -9.29 1.38 15.20
N VAL A 175 -10.21 1.37 14.23
CA VAL A 175 -10.56 2.55 13.43
C VAL A 175 -12.03 2.87 13.66
N THR A 176 -12.33 4.08 14.11
CA THR A 176 -13.69 4.61 14.19
C THR A 176 -13.93 5.56 13.03
N TYR A 177 -15.02 5.35 12.30
CA TYR A 177 -15.52 6.27 11.29
C TYR A 177 -16.69 7.08 11.84
N SER A 178 -16.75 8.36 11.50
CA SER A 178 -17.89 9.23 11.79
C SER A 178 -18.03 10.29 10.70
N SER A 179 -19.24 10.39 10.15
CA SER A 179 -19.70 11.45 9.25
C SER A 179 -20.96 12.11 9.81
N GLU A 180 -21.66 12.89 8.99
CA GLU A 180 -22.99 13.41 9.35
C GLU A 180 -24.03 12.29 9.42
N THR A 181 -23.91 11.28 8.55
CA THR A 181 -24.97 10.28 8.35
C THR A 181 -24.60 8.89 8.85
N HIS A 182 -23.31 8.57 9.01
CA HIS A 182 -22.85 7.25 9.41
C HIS A 182 -21.83 7.31 10.55
N GLU A 183 -21.80 6.25 11.36
CA GLU A 183 -20.73 6.03 12.32
C GLU A 183 -20.51 4.55 12.61
N GLY A 184 -19.30 4.20 13.05
CA GLY A 184 -19.03 2.88 13.61
C GLY A 184 -17.54 2.58 13.73
N ALA A 185 -17.22 1.37 14.18
CA ALA A 185 -15.87 0.97 14.51
C ALA A 185 -15.48 -0.36 13.87
N SER A 186 -14.19 -0.49 13.53
CA SER A 186 -13.61 -1.73 13.04
C SER A 186 -13.45 -2.75 14.17
N GLN A 187 -13.22 -4.00 13.80
CA GLN A 187 -12.59 -4.95 14.70
C GLN A 187 -11.13 -4.51 15.01
N PRO A 188 -10.60 -4.87 16.19
CA PRO A 188 -9.20 -4.61 16.51
C PRO A 188 -8.27 -5.45 15.62
N VAL A 189 -7.16 -4.84 15.22
CA VAL A 189 -6.05 -5.53 14.54
C VAL A 189 -4.78 -5.38 15.36
N SER A 190 -3.92 -6.40 15.35
CA SER A 190 -2.64 -6.35 16.06
C SER A 190 -1.53 -5.83 15.15
N LEU A 191 -0.62 -5.03 15.72
CA LEU A 191 0.67 -4.70 15.10
C LEU A 191 1.79 -4.74 16.14
N GLU A 192 3.01 -4.95 15.66
CA GLU A 192 4.21 -4.95 16.49
C GLU A 192 5.04 -3.69 16.21
N VAL A 193 5.55 -3.08 17.29
CA VAL A 193 6.45 -1.93 17.22
C VAL A 193 7.82 -2.35 17.74
N SER A 194 8.85 -2.08 16.93
CA SER A 194 10.28 -2.31 17.18
C SER A 194 11.05 -0.98 17.05
N GLN A 195 12.07 -0.77 17.87
CA GLN A 195 12.92 0.43 17.84
C GLN A 195 14.31 0.11 17.30
#